data_AF-A0A257RTA9-F1
#
_entry.id   AF-A0A257RTA9-F1
#
_cell.length_a   1.000
_cell.length_b   1.000
_cell.length_c   1.000
_cell.angle_alpha   90.00
_cell.angle_beta   90.00
_cell.angle_gamma   90.00
#
_symmetry.space_group_name_H-M   'P 1'
#
loop_
_entity.id
_entity.type
_entity.pdbx_description
1 polymer ?
#
loop_
_entity_poly.entity_id
_entity_poly.type
_entity_poly.pdbx_seq_one_letter_code
_entity_poly.pdbx_strand_id
1 'polypeptide(L)'
;MFWHGDPPRRLERLAIRSFLAQGYALTIWTYTQQPNLPPGVTTADAAAILPRSALFTNRRVSIASFADWFRYIVLSRHGGLWTDSDVIVLRPAAALPAQKFLVTQRAWFHRRLRPRGWTTTLNNNVIFNPTPTKGDVIDLALAVAERFPKDAID
;
A
#
# COMPACT_ATOMS: atom_id res chain seq x y z
N MET A 1 -1.91 1.31 -5.88
CA MET A 1 -0.75 0.43 -5.63
C MET A 1 0.53 1.17 -6.03
N PHE A 2 1.67 0.84 -5.44
CA PHE A 2 2.99 1.25 -5.93
C PHE A 2 3.79 0.02 -6.36
N TRP A 3 4.56 0.15 -7.44
CA TRP A 3 5.41 -0.92 -7.95
C TRP A 3 6.77 -0.40 -8.44
N HIS A 4 7.84 -1.05 -8.00
CA HIS A 4 9.21 -0.74 -8.39
C HIS A 4 10.03 -2.02 -8.53
N GLY A 5 10.89 -2.05 -9.55
CA GLY A 5 11.71 -3.21 -9.90
C GLY A 5 11.22 -3.90 -11.17
N ASP A 6 11.50 -5.19 -11.26
CA ASP A 6 11.10 -6.06 -12.38
C ASP A 6 9.58 -6.04 -12.59
N PRO A 7 9.09 -6.36 -13.81
CA PRO A 7 7.66 -6.44 -14.08
C PRO A 7 6.91 -7.36 -13.09
N PRO A 8 5.67 -6.99 -12.68
CA PRO A 8 4.86 -7.78 -11.75
C PRO A 8 4.72 -9.25 -12.19
N ARG A 9 4.88 -10.19 -11.25
CA ARG A 9 4.86 -11.64 -11.52
C ARG A 9 3.44 -12.19 -11.35
N ARG A 10 3.32 -13.51 -11.16
CA ARG A 10 2.01 -14.19 -11.15
C ARG A 10 1.07 -13.67 -10.07
N LEU A 11 1.56 -13.53 -8.84
CA LEU A 11 0.74 -13.11 -7.70
C LEU A 11 0.25 -11.67 -7.90
N GLU A 12 1.16 -10.77 -8.29
CA GLU A 12 0.82 -9.36 -8.40
C GLU A 12 -0.09 -9.08 -9.60
N ARG A 13 0.13 -9.77 -10.73
CA ARG A 13 -0.82 -9.72 -11.85
C ARG A 13 -2.18 -10.30 -11.49
N LEU A 14 -2.25 -11.32 -10.63
CA LEU A 14 -3.51 -11.87 -10.15
C LEU A 14 -4.22 -10.88 -9.22
N ALA A 15 -3.50 -10.25 -8.28
CA ALA A 15 -4.00 -9.17 -7.44
C ALA A 15 -4.59 -8.05 -8.29
N ILE A 16 -3.82 -7.51 -9.22
CA ILE A 16 -4.26 -6.47 -10.16
C ILE A 16 -5.54 -6.88 -10.89
N ARG A 17 -5.58 -8.09 -11.47
CA ARG A 17 -6.77 -8.60 -12.18
C ARG A 17 -7.99 -8.70 -11.27
N SER A 18 -7.81 -9.11 -10.01
CA SER A 18 -8.93 -9.20 -9.06
C SER A 18 -9.58 -7.84 -8.83
N PHE A 19 -8.79 -6.77 -8.72
CA PHE A 19 -9.32 -5.40 -8.56
C PHE A 19 -10.08 -4.94 -9.79
N LEU A 20 -9.53 -5.15 -10.98
CA LEU A 20 -10.20 -4.77 -12.23
C LEU A 20 -11.51 -5.54 -12.42
N ALA A 21 -11.50 -6.85 -12.15
CA ALA A 21 -12.67 -7.71 -12.25
C ALA A 21 -13.79 -7.31 -11.26
N GLN A 22 -13.42 -6.72 -10.13
CA GLN A 22 -14.35 -6.23 -9.11
C GLN A 22 -14.77 -4.76 -9.31
N GLY A 23 -14.44 -4.16 -10.45
CA GLY A 23 -14.88 -2.82 -10.83
C GLY A 23 -14.12 -1.67 -10.16
N TYR A 24 -12.91 -1.92 -9.65
CA TYR A 24 -12.07 -0.85 -9.11
C TYR A 24 -11.31 -0.12 -10.22
N ALA A 25 -11.30 1.22 -10.16
CA ALA A 25 -10.40 2.04 -10.96
C ALA A 25 -8.97 1.96 -10.38
N LEU A 26 -8.17 1.02 -10.88
CA LEU A 26 -6.86 0.72 -10.31
C LEU A 26 -5.75 1.55 -10.94
N THR A 27 -5.05 2.33 -10.10
CA THR A 27 -3.81 3.03 -10.47
C THR A 27 -2.57 2.32 -9.88
N ILE A 28 -1.57 2.09 -10.74
CA ILE A 28 -0.23 1.65 -10.36
C ILE A 28 0.75 2.81 -10.53
N TRP A 29 1.29 3.28 -9.41
CA TRP A 29 2.37 4.25 -9.36
C TRP A 29 3.70 3.56 -9.56
N THR A 30 4.52 4.04 -10.49
CA THR A 30 5.82 3.43 -10.79
C THR A 30 6.80 4.44 -11.38
N TYR A 31 8.10 4.21 -11.20
CA TYR A 31 9.18 5.03 -11.79
C TYR A 31 9.66 4.52 -13.15
N THR A 32 9.18 3.36 -13.59
CA THR A 32 9.64 2.68 -14.80
C THR A 32 8.44 2.10 -15.52
N GLN A 33 8.53 1.98 -16.85
CA GLN A 33 7.48 1.29 -17.59
C GLN A 33 7.33 -0.15 -17.09
N GLN A 34 6.08 -0.59 -16.95
CA GLN A 34 5.74 -1.93 -16.50
C GLN A 34 5.05 -2.67 -17.65
N PRO A 35 5.81 -3.38 -18.50
CA PRO A 35 5.23 -4.12 -19.60
C PRO A 35 4.31 -5.24 -19.09
N ASN A 36 3.32 -5.61 -19.89
CA ASN A 36 2.40 -6.72 -19.62
C ASN A 36 1.54 -6.56 -18.35
N LEU A 37 1.27 -5.31 -17.93
CA LEU A 37 0.21 -5.06 -16.97
C LEU A 37 -1.15 -5.51 -17.55
N PRO A 38 -2.04 -6.09 -16.73
CA PRO A 38 -3.39 -6.41 -17.15
C PRO A 38 -4.11 -5.22 -17.83
N PRO A 39 -4.88 -5.45 -18.91
CA PRO A 39 -5.67 -4.38 -19.54
C PRO A 39 -6.64 -3.74 -18.55
N GLY A 40 -6.80 -2.41 -18.62
CA GLY A 40 -7.66 -1.63 -17.72
C GLY A 40 -6.95 -1.00 -16.52
N VAL A 41 -5.67 -1.32 -16.28
CA VAL A 41 -4.85 -0.61 -15.30
C VAL A 41 -4.51 0.80 -15.81
N THR A 42 -4.63 1.79 -14.92
CA THR A 42 -4.02 3.10 -15.13
C THR A 42 -2.61 3.11 -14.56
N THR A 43 -1.61 3.50 -15.34
CA THR A 43 -0.25 3.72 -14.84
C THR A 43 -0.01 5.21 -14.60
N ALA A 44 0.64 5.54 -13.49
CA ALA A 44 1.01 6.92 -13.16
C ALA A 44 2.48 7.00 -12.74
N ASP A 45 3.13 8.12 -13.06
CA ASP A 45 4.51 8.35 -12.69
C ASP A 45 4.65 8.59 -11.18
N ALA A 46 5.41 7.73 -10.51
CA ALA A 46 5.69 7.86 -9.09
C ALA A 46 6.44 9.17 -8.76
N ALA A 47 7.16 9.77 -9.72
CA ALA A 47 7.84 11.05 -9.57
C ALA A 47 6.88 12.21 -9.25
N ALA A 48 5.60 12.10 -9.59
CA ALA A 48 4.56 13.08 -9.23
C ALA A 48 4.24 13.08 -7.72
N ILE A 49 4.56 11.99 -7.01
CA ILE A 49 4.35 11.84 -5.58
C ILE A 49 5.66 12.12 -4.82
N LEU A 50 6.72 11.41 -5.18
CA LEU A 50 8.07 11.54 -4.63
C LEU A 50 9.10 11.41 -5.75
N PRO A 51 10.17 12.21 -5.76
CA PRO A 51 11.21 12.07 -6.78
C PRO A 51 11.94 10.74 -6.64
N ARG A 52 12.44 10.18 -7.75
CA ARG A 52 13.19 8.92 -7.75
C ARG A 52 14.44 8.96 -6.84
N SER A 53 15.05 10.13 -6.66
CA SER A 53 16.17 10.34 -5.74
C SER A 53 15.82 10.15 -4.26
N ALA A 54 14.53 10.17 -3.90
CA ALA A 54 14.06 9.87 -2.56
C ALA A 54 13.89 8.38 -2.28
N LEU A 55 13.98 7.53 -3.31
CA LEU A 55 13.90 6.07 -3.18
C LEU A 55 15.05 5.57 -2.31
N PHE A 56 14.73 4.71 -1.34
CA PHE A 56 15.70 4.09 -0.43
C PHE A 56 15.28 2.65 -0.13
N THR A 57 16.25 1.85 0.32
CA THR A 57 16.00 0.54 0.92
C THR A 57 16.25 0.59 2.42
N ASN A 58 15.48 -0.17 3.18
CA ASN A 58 15.72 -0.36 4.61
C ASN A 58 16.93 -1.29 4.85
N ARG A 59 17.22 -1.63 6.13
CA ARG A 59 18.34 -2.50 6.51
C ARG A 59 18.29 -3.91 5.91
N ARG A 60 17.11 -4.38 5.53
CA ARG A 60 16.88 -5.65 4.83
C ARG A 60 16.93 -5.54 3.31
N VAL A 61 17.41 -4.42 2.77
CA VAL A 61 17.46 -4.16 1.33
C VAL A 61 16.05 -4.20 0.70
N SER A 62 15.03 -3.83 1.48
CA SER A 62 13.64 -3.79 1.04
C SER A 62 13.17 -2.36 0.80
N ILE A 63 12.38 -2.17 -0.25
CA ILE A 63 11.69 -0.91 -0.57
C ILE A 63 10.39 -0.73 0.22
N ALA A 64 10.01 -1.69 1.09
CA ALA A 64 8.73 -1.67 1.80
C ALA A 64 8.53 -0.38 2.62
N SER A 65 9.58 0.09 3.30
CA SER A 65 9.53 1.32 4.08
C SER A 65 9.35 2.58 3.23
N PHE A 66 9.93 2.59 2.02
CA PHE A 66 9.65 3.64 1.05
C PHE A 66 8.19 3.57 0.58
N ALA A 67 7.68 2.37 0.30
CA ALA A 67 6.29 2.17 -0.10
C ALA A 67 5.29 2.59 0.99
N ASP A 68 5.63 2.40 2.26
CA ASP A 68 4.83 2.90 3.39
C ASP A 68 4.73 4.43 3.37
N TRP A 69 5.85 5.13 3.22
CA TRP A 69 5.85 6.59 3.12
C TRP A 69 5.07 7.08 1.89
N PHE A 70 5.32 6.45 0.73
CA PHE A 70 4.64 6.74 -0.53
C PHE A 70 3.11 6.57 -0.40
N ARG A 71 2.66 5.49 0.26
CA ARG A 71 1.25 5.20 0.54
C ARG A 71 0.57 6.36 1.25
N TYR A 72 1.17 6.86 2.33
CA TYR A 72 0.54 7.92 3.12
C TYR A 72 0.49 9.25 2.36
N ILE A 73 1.49 9.56 1.53
CA ILE A 73 1.44 10.74 0.66
C ILE A 73 0.30 10.60 -0.35
N VAL A 74 0.17 9.45 -1.03
CA VAL A 74 -0.91 9.22 -2.01
C VAL A 74 -2.27 9.35 -1.34
N LEU A 75 -2.47 8.70 -0.20
CA LEU A 75 -3.75 8.73 0.51
C LEU A 75 -4.08 10.11 1.11
N SER A 76 -3.08 10.90 1.51
CA SER A 76 -3.30 12.28 1.98
C SER A 76 -3.66 13.21 0.82
N ARG A 77 -3.03 13.06 -0.36
CA ARG A 77 -3.26 13.94 -1.53
C ARG A 77 -4.48 13.57 -2.38
N HIS A 78 -4.69 12.28 -2.60
CA HIS A 78 -5.68 11.77 -3.57
C HIS A 78 -6.81 10.98 -2.92
N GLY A 79 -6.61 10.49 -1.69
CA GLY A 79 -7.57 9.62 -1.03
C GLY A 79 -7.77 8.27 -1.72
N GLY A 80 -8.96 7.72 -1.55
CA GLY A 80 -9.36 6.44 -2.12
C GLY A 80 -8.89 5.23 -1.33
N LEU A 81 -8.72 4.11 -2.02
CA LEU A 81 -8.26 2.83 -1.46
C LEU A 81 -6.80 2.60 -1.81
N TRP A 82 -5.94 2.51 -0.80
CA TRP A 82 -4.64 1.88 -0.97
C TRP A 82 -4.76 0.38 -0.76
N THR A 83 -4.02 -0.35 -1.59
CA THR A 83 -3.77 -1.77 -1.42
C THR A 83 -2.32 -2.07 -1.82
N ASP A 84 -1.70 -3.00 -1.13
CA ASP A 84 -0.45 -3.62 -1.57
C ASP A 84 -0.72 -4.53 -2.78
N SER A 85 0.34 -4.83 -3.52
CA SER A 85 0.26 -5.54 -4.80
C SER A 85 0.06 -7.05 -4.68
N ASP A 86 -0.03 -7.58 -3.46
CA ASP A 86 -0.22 -9.01 -3.15
C ASP A 86 -1.59 -9.30 -2.49
N VAL A 87 -2.50 -8.32 -2.49
CA VAL A 87 -3.85 -8.46 -1.96
C VAL A 87 -4.84 -8.88 -3.06
N ILE A 88 -5.65 -9.89 -2.77
CA ILE A 88 -6.74 -10.34 -3.64
C ILE A 88 -8.05 -9.77 -3.14
N VAL A 89 -8.79 -9.08 -4.01
CA VAL A 89 -10.12 -8.58 -3.67
C VAL A 89 -11.22 -9.54 -4.11
N LEU A 90 -12.13 -9.82 -3.18
CA LEU A 90 -13.23 -10.77 -3.37
C LEU A 90 -14.60 -10.10 -3.49
N ARG A 91 -14.68 -8.79 -3.24
CA ARG A 91 -15.93 -8.02 -3.20
C ARG A 91 -15.85 -6.83 -4.16
N PRO A 92 -16.96 -6.46 -4.82
CA PRO A 92 -16.99 -5.37 -5.78
C PRO A 92 -16.70 -4.02 -5.10
N ALA A 93 -16.21 -3.05 -5.87
CA ALA A 93 -15.98 -1.68 -5.39
C ALA A 93 -17.25 -1.05 -4.78
N ALA A 94 -18.42 -1.37 -5.33
CA ALA A 94 -19.72 -0.91 -4.81
C ALA A 94 -20.06 -1.42 -3.41
N ALA A 95 -19.33 -2.43 -2.90
CA ALA A 95 -19.50 -2.95 -1.54
C ALA A 95 -18.58 -2.26 -0.51
N LEU A 96 -17.73 -1.31 -0.92
CA LEU A 96 -16.98 -0.51 0.03
C LEU A 96 -17.94 0.30 0.91
N PRO A 97 -17.69 0.40 2.22
CA PRO A 97 -18.46 1.26 3.11
C PRO A 97 -18.26 2.73 2.73
N ALA A 98 -19.19 3.60 3.15
CA ALA A 98 -19.02 5.04 2.99
C ALA A 98 -17.96 5.63 3.93
N GLN A 99 -17.72 4.96 5.08
CA GLN A 99 -16.78 5.43 6.09
C GLN A 99 -15.34 4.98 5.79
N LYS A 100 -14.37 5.79 6.24
CA LYS A 100 -12.94 5.45 6.26
C LYS A 100 -12.71 4.18 7.09
N PHE A 101 -11.75 3.35 6.69
CA PHE A 101 -11.34 2.20 7.51
C PHE A 101 -9.85 1.87 7.38
N LEU A 102 -9.34 1.23 8.42
CA LEU A 102 -8.07 0.53 8.46
C LEU A 102 -8.35 -0.95 8.71
N VAL A 103 -7.45 -1.83 8.26
CA VAL A 103 -7.60 -3.26 8.47
C VAL A 103 -6.78 -3.75 9.65
N THR A 104 -7.28 -4.77 10.33
CA THR A 104 -6.51 -5.48 11.36
C THR A 104 -6.24 -6.90 10.90
N GLN A 105 -5.07 -7.41 11.27
CA GLN A 105 -4.68 -8.79 11.06
C GLN A 105 -4.70 -9.51 12.41
N ARG A 106 -5.38 -10.66 12.43
CA ARG A 106 -5.35 -11.58 13.56
C ARG A 106 -4.36 -12.70 13.25
N ALA A 107 -3.27 -12.77 14.02
CA ALA A 107 -2.20 -13.74 13.82
C ALA A 107 -1.96 -14.57 15.08
N TRP A 108 -1.63 -15.83 14.89
CA TRP A 108 -1.19 -16.73 15.96
C TRP A 108 0.34 -16.73 16.02
N PHE A 109 0.90 -16.30 17.15
CA PHE A 109 2.35 -16.23 17.33
C PHE A 109 2.91 -17.56 17.89
N HIS A 110 3.83 -18.19 17.15
CA HIS A 110 4.51 -19.43 17.58
C HIS A 110 5.89 -19.21 18.23
N ARG A 111 6.39 -17.96 18.38
CA ARG A 111 7.76 -17.70 18.89
C ARG A 111 7.85 -17.80 20.42
N ARG A 112 8.94 -18.39 20.92
CA ARG A 112 9.27 -18.66 22.35
C ARG A 112 9.21 -17.44 23.30
N LEU A 113 9.17 -16.20 22.81
CA LEU A 113 9.39 -14.97 23.59
C LEU A 113 8.11 -14.18 23.94
N ARG A 114 6.92 -14.61 23.50
CA ARG A 114 5.63 -14.02 23.92
C ARG A 114 4.63 -15.12 24.28
N PRO A 115 3.63 -14.82 25.14
CA PRO A 115 2.60 -15.79 25.49
C PRO A 115 1.92 -16.35 24.24
N ARG A 116 1.72 -17.67 24.19
CA ARG A 116 0.92 -18.29 23.14
C ARG A 116 -0.50 -17.72 23.18
N GLY A 117 -0.94 -17.16 22.06
CA GLY A 117 -2.27 -16.58 21.97
C GLY A 117 -2.50 -15.87 20.65
N TRP A 118 -3.76 -15.50 20.44
CA TRP A 118 -4.15 -14.63 19.33
C TRP A 118 -3.70 -13.21 19.60
N THR A 119 -3.10 -12.59 18.59
CA THR A 119 -2.79 -11.16 18.60
C THR A 119 -3.52 -10.49 17.45
N THR A 120 -4.07 -9.31 17.70
CA THR A 120 -4.67 -8.45 16.68
C THR A 120 -3.78 -7.24 16.51
N THR A 121 -3.29 -7.01 15.31
CA THR A 121 -2.44 -5.87 14.97
C THR A 121 -3.06 -5.08 13.83
N LEU A 122 -2.88 -3.76 13.82
CA LEU A 122 -3.18 -2.96 12.66
C LEU A 122 -2.29 -3.38 11.49
N ASN A 123 -2.84 -3.46 10.29
CA ASN A 123 -2.09 -3.71 9.07
C ASN A 123 -2.38 -2.57 8.08
N ASN A 124 -1.34 -2.09 7.40
CA ASN A 124 -1.39 -0.97 6.46
C ASN A 124 -1.44 -1.41 5.00
N ASN A 125 -1.51 -2.72 4.73
CA ASN A 125 -1.58 -3.27 3.38
C ASN A 125 -2.91 -2.94 2.66
N VAL A 126 -3.96 -2.58 3.40
CA VAL A 126 -5.23 -2.05 2.87
C VAL A 126 -5.70 -0.88 3.73
N ILE A 127 -5.89 0.28 3.11
CA ILE A 127 -6.36 1.48 3.80
C ILE A 127 -7.38 2.18 2.92
N PHE A 128 -8.54 2.51 3.48
CA PHE A 128 -9.56 3.28 2.77
C PHE A 128 -9.72 4.66 3.39
N ASN A 129 -9.29 5.69 2.66
CA ASN A 129 -9.43 7.10 3.00
C ASN A 129 -10.08 7.87 1.85
N PRO A 130 -11.39 7.67 1.56
CA PRO A 130 -12.05 8.24 0.38
C PRO A 130 -12.02 9.76 0.33
N THR A 131 -12.08 10.42 1.49
CA THR A 131 -12.11 11.88 1.61
C THR A 131 -11.02 12.32 2.59
N PRO A 132 -9.79 12.59 2.11
CA PRO A 132 -8.69 13.03 2.96
C PRO A 132 -9.06 14.30 3.72
N THR A 133 -8.76 14.34 5.00
CA THR A 133 -9.03 15.51 5.86
C THR A 133 -7.79 15.84 6.66
N LYS A 134 -7.45 17.13 6.73
CA LYS A 134 -6.26 17.55 7.46
C LYS A 134 -6.29 17.10 8.92
N GLY A 135 -5.20 16.49 9.36
CA GLY A 135 -5.06 15.98 10.72
C GLY A 135 -5.76 14.65 10.98
N ASP A 136 -6.25 13.96 9.95
CA ASP A 136 -6.74 12.59 10.09
C ASP A 136 -5.60 11.59 10.36
N VAL A 137 -5.97 10.32 10.58
CA VAL A 137 -5.00 9.27 10.89
C VAL A 137 -3.94 9.05 9.80
N ILE A 138 -4.25 9.37 8.54
CA ILE A 138 -3.30 9.25 7.43
C ILE A 138 -2.31 10.40 7.46
N ASP A 139 -2.77 11.62 7.74
CA ASP A 139 -1.86 12.76 7.94
C ASP A 139 -0.94 12.55 9.14
N LEU A 140 -1.44 11.96 10.23
CA LEU A 140 -0.61 11.58 11.38
C LEU A 140 0.42 10.50 11.00
N ALA A 141 0.01 9.47 10.26
CA ALA A 141 0.91 8.42 9.78
C ALA A 141 1.98 8.98 8.82
N LEU A 142 1.61 9.92 7.95
CA LEU A 142 2.52 10.64 7.08
C LEU A 142 3.56 11.43 7.89
N ALA A 143 3.12 12.21 8.88
CA ALA A 143 4.02 12.99 9.72
C ALA A 143 5.04 12.11 10.48
N VAL A 144 4.64 10.90 10.88
CA VAL A 144 5.56 9.91 11.47
C VAL A 144 6.52 9.37 10.40
N ALA A 145 6.02 8.96 9.24
CA ALA A 145 6.83 8.39 8.16
C ALA A 145 7.89 9.37 7.63
N GLU A 146 7.59 10.67 7.57
CA GLU A 146 8.53 11.71 7.17
C GLU A 146 9.70 11.91 8.13
N ARG A 147 9.48 11.63 9.42
CA ARG A 147 10.46 11.86 10.49
C ARG A 147 11.22 10.61 10.87
N PHE A 148 10.77 9.43 10.43
CA PHE A 148 11.38 8.18 10.85
C PHE A 148 12.78 8.04 10.23
N PRO A 149 13.82 7.77 11.03
CA PRO A 149 15.17 7.59 10.51
C PRO A 149 15.21 6.36 9.60
N LYS A 150 15.38 6.60 8.29
CA LYS A 150 15.36 5.58 7.23
C LYS A 150 16.36 4.45 7.51
N ASP A 151 17.53 4.83 8.02
CA ASP A 151 18.64 3.94 8.34
C ASP A 151 18.41 3.10 9.61
N ALA A 152 17.33 3.38 10.35
CA ALA A 152 16.92 2.65 11.54
C ALA A 152 15.74 1.70 11.30
N ILE A 153 15.25 1.60 10.06
CA ILE A 153 14.13 0.73 9.74
C ILE A 153 14.64 -0.67 9.47
N ASP A 154 14.19 -1.62 10.30
CA ASP A 154 14.56 -3.02 10.24
C ASP A 154 13.97 -3.75 9.03
#